data_AF-A0A257TQV9-F1
#
_entry.id   AF-A0A257TQV9-F1
#
_cell.length_a   1.000
_cell.length_b   1.000
_cell.length_c   1.000
_cell.angle_alpha   90.00
_cell.angle_beta   90.00
_cell.angle_gamma   90.00
#
_symmetry.space_group_name_H-M   'P 1'
#
loop_
_entity.id
_entity.type
_entity.pdbx_description
1 polymer ?
#
loop_
_entity_poly.entity_id
_entity_poly.type
_entity_poly.pdbx_seq_one_letter_code
_entity_poly.pdbx_strand_id
1 'polypeptide(L)'
;MMALFIVPLMGFLALSVDVGLLGVARTQCQDATDLAALAGVRTLNGNTANNNYSAVAPAAQQAATANKVLWSPLQSSQVAVNIGRYAYNSTTKQFEGNPAGATGNWSLVQATTTVNVSNNLPFSKMLGLSVPSLQTQATAVHRPRDVALVLDFSGSMRFATFPSYAGEGNQFCALPNVVNNYDTNVPSYGHYSAFGSGSMYATSYTSPFLPPNVT
;
A
#
# COMPACT_ATOMS: atom_id res chain seq x y z
N MET A 1 30.08 -38.36 -26.19
CA MET A 1 30.50 -37.01 -25.73
C MET A 1 29.31 -36.10 -25.45
N MET A 2 28.29 -36.01 -26.32
CA MET A 2 27.08 -35.17 -26.06
C MET A 2 26.33 -35.52 -24.75
N ALA A 3 26.20 -36.82 -24.44
CA ALA A 3 25.54 -37.28 -23.21
C ALA A 3 26.22 -36.80 -21.90
N LEU A 4 27.53 -36.52 -21.93
CA LEU A 4 28.27 -36.02 -20.75
C LEU A 4 27.89 -34.58 -20.37
N PHE A 5 27.46 -33.78 -21.34
CA PHE A 5 27.08 -32.38 -21.10
C PHE A 5 25.60 -32.18 -20.80
N ILE A 6 24.74 -33.13 -21.19
CA ILE A 6 23.29 -33.04 -20.95
C ILE A 6 22.97 -33.11 -19.45
N VAL A 7 23.64 -33.99 -18.70
CA VAL A 7 23.40 -34.16 -17.26
C VAL A 7 23.65 -32.87 -16.45
N PRO A 8 24.84 -32.21 -16.54
CA PRO A 8 25.06 -30.95 -15.84
C PRO A 8 24.16 -29.82 -16.34
N LEU A 9 23.82 -29.78 -17.63
CA LEU A 9 22.90 -28.78 -18.19
C LEU A 9 21.50 -28.89 -17.57
N MET A 10 20.98 -30.11 -17.41
CA MET A 10 19.69 -30.33 -16.74
C MET A 10 19.75 -29.99 -15.24
N GLY A 11 20.91 -30.19 -14.59
CA GLY A 11 21.14 -29.75 -13.22
C GLY A 11 21.04 -28.23 -13.07
N PHE A 12 21.65 -27.45 -13.97
CA PHE A 12 21.53 -25.99 -13.97
C PHE A 12 20.12 -25.51 -14.31
N LEU A 13 19.40 -26.20 -15.21
CA LEU A 13 18.00 -25.89 -15.48
C LEU A 13 17.13 -26.06 -14.23
N ALA A 14 17.29 -27.18 -13.52
CA ALA A 14 16.54 -27.47 -12.30
C ALA A 14 16.89 -26.47 -11.18
N LEU A 15 18.18 -26.11 -11.03
CA LEU A 15 18.62 -25.05 -10.12
C LEU A 15 17.98 -23.70 -10.46
N SER A 16 17.88 -23.33 -11.74
CA SER A 16 17.27 -22.08 -12.19
C SER A 16 15.80 -21.97 -11.78
N VAL A 17 15.05 -23.08 -11.84
CA VAL A 17 13.64 -23.13 -11.39
C VAL A 17 13.53 -22.87 -9.89
N ASP A 18 14.37 -23.51 -9.06
CA ASP A 18 14.39 -23.28 -7.61
C ASP A 18 14.73 -21.82 -7.27
N VAL A 19 15.70 -21.22 -7.96
CA VAL A 19 16.05 -19.80 -7.78
C VAL A 19 14.88 -18.89 -8.15
N GLY A 20 14.17 -19.20 -9.23
CA GLY A 20 12.93 -18.50 -9.60
C GLY A 20 11.85 -18.61 -8.53
N LEU A 21 11.62 -19.81 -8.00
CA LEU A 21 10.67 -20.05 -6.91
C LEU A 21 11.07 -19.32 -5.62
N LEU A 22 12.35 -19.25 -5.29
CA LEU A 22 12.85 -18.44 -4.17
C LEU A 22 12.54 -16.95 -4.33
N GLY A 23 12.68 -16.42 -5.56
CA GLY A 23 12.29 -15.04 -5.88
C GLY A 23 10.81 -14.80 -5.64
N VAL A 24 9.94 -15.69 -6.13
CA VAL A 24 8.49 -15.61 -5.91
C VAL A 24 8.14 -15.72 -4.42
N ALA A 25 8.77 -16.64 -3.70
CA ALA A 25 8.57 -16.81 -2.25
C ALA A 25 8.92 -15.53 -1.49
N ARG A 26 10.00 -14.84 -1.87
CA ARG A 26 10.42 -13.57 -1.27
C ARG A 26 9.37 -12.49 -1.44
N THR A 27 8.83 -12.31 -2.65
CA THR A 27 7.78 -11.32 -2.92
C THR A 27 6.52 -11.64 -2.12
N GLN A 28 6.04 -12.89 -2.16
CA GLN A 28 4.85 -13.30 -1.40
C GLN A 28 5.02 -13.11 0.11
N CYS A 29 6.21 -13.41 0.64
CA CYS A 29 6.53 -13.20 2.04
C CYS A 29 6.62 -11.70 2.38
N GLN A 30 7.12 -10.86 1.49
CA GLN A 30 7.16 -9.42 1.68
C GLN A 30 5.76 -8.82 1.69
N ASP A 31 4.92 -9.19 0.73
CA ASP A 31 3.52 -8.73 0.65
C ASP A 31 2.75 -9.09 1.92
N ALA A 32 2.91 -10.31 2.43
CA ALA A 32 2.30 -10.73 3.69
C ALA A 32 2.79 -9.92 4.89
N THR A 33 4.09 -9.62 4.97
CA THR A 33 4.68 -8.82 6.04
C THR A 33 4.26 -7.35 5.98
N ASP A 34 4.18 -6.77 4.78
CA ASP A 34 3.69 -5.40 4.57
C ASP A 34 2.22 -5.27 4.99
N LEU A 35 1.39 -6.25 4.60
CA LEU A 35 0.00 -6.34 5.05
C LEU A 35 -0.10 -6.48 6.57
N ALA A 36 0.74 -7.31 7.18
CA ALA A 36 0.77 -7.49 8.64
C ALA A 36 1.11 -6.19 9.37
N ALA A 37 2.16 -5.48 8.91
CA ALA A 37 2.58 -4.21 9.50
C ALA A 37 1.47 -3.14 9.35
N LEU A 38 0.87 -3.03 8.16
CA LEU A 38 -0.18 -2.06 7.88
C LEU A 38 -1.49 -2.36 8.63
N ALA A 39 -1.92 -3.62 8.67
CA ALA A 39 -3.10 -4.03 9.41
C ALA A 39 -2.91 -3.79 10.91
N GLY A 40 -1.75 -4.19 11.45
CA GLY A 40 -1.40 -3.95 12.85
C GLY A 40 -1.42 -2.47 13.18
N VAL A 41 -0.76 -1.62 12.39
CA VAL A 41 -0.69 -0.18 12.70
C VAL A 41 -2.05 0.52 12.62
N ARG A 42 -2.95 0.07 11.73
CA ARG A 42 -4.32 0.60 11.60
C ARG A 42 -5.22 0.27 12.79
N THR A 43 -4.85 -0.72 13.61
CA THR A 43 -5.62 -1.02 14.83
C THR A 43 -5.33 -0.05 15.99
N LEU A 44 -4.24 0.71 15.91
CA LEU A 44 -3.90 1.75 16.89
C LEU A 44 -4.90 2.90 16.77
N ASN A 45 -5.53 3.28 17.89
CA ASN A 45 -6.61 4.26 17.93
C ASN A 45 -6.19 5.65 18.44
N GLY A 46 -4.91 5.84 18.80
CA GLY A 46 -4.36 7.09 19.31
C GLY A 46 -4.72 7.41 20.77
N ASN A 47 -5.37 6.50 21.50
CA ASN A 47 -5.72 6.71 22.91
C ASN A 47 -4.45 6.66 23.78
N THR A 48 -4.27 7.67 24.65
CA THR A 48 -3.11 7.82 25.52
C THR A 48 -3.06 6.82 26.67
N ALA A 49 -4.20 6.26 27.10
CA ALA A 49 -4.28 5.30 28.22
C ALA A 49 -4.09 3.84 27.75
N ASN A 50 -4.76 3.47 26.66
CA ASN A 50 -4.67 2.14 26.07
C ASN A 50 -4.94 2.25 24.57
N ASN A 51 -3.86 2.37 23.79
CA ASN A 51 -3.87 2.56 22.34
C ASN A 51 -4.25 1.28 21.56
N ASN A 52 -5.17 0.50 22.12
CA ASN A 52 -5.58 -0.81 21.60
C ASN A 52 -4.42 -1.81 21.43
N TYR A 53 -3.41 -1.74 22.29
CA TYR A 53 -2.15 -2.49 22.16
C TYR A 53 -2.36 -3.99 21.97
N SER A 54 -3.24 -4.60 22.77
CA SER A 54 -3.53 -6.04 22.75
C SER A 54 -4.16 -6.54 21.44
N ALA A 55 -4.82 -5.68 20.67
CA ALA A 55 -5.47 -6.07 19.43
C ALA A 55 -4.52 -6.02 18.21
N VAL A 56 -3.36 -5.37 18.34
CA VAL A 56 -2.42 -5.14 17.24
C VAL A 56 -1.82 -6.45 16.73
N ALA A 57 -1.29 -7.28 17.63
CA ALA A 57 -0.67 -8.55 17.27
C ALA A 57 -1.65 -9.53 16.58
N PRO A 58 -2.86 -9.81 17.12
CA PRO A 58 -3.80 -10.71 16.45
C PRO A 58 -4.28 -10.16 15.10
N ALA A 59 -4.50 -8.84 14.97
CA ALA A 59 -4.90 -8.25 13.68
C ALA A 59 -3.80 -8.33 12.62
N ALA A 60 -2.54 -8.07 13.00
CA ALA A 60 -1.40 -8.22 12.11
C ALA A 60 -1.21 -9.68 11.67
N GLN A 61 -1.33 -10.63 12.60
CA GLN A 61 -1.25 -12.06 12.31
C GLN A 61 -2.40 -12.53 11.40
N GLN A 62 -3.63 -12.10 11.67
CA GLN A 62 -4.79 -12.45 10.84
C GLN A 62 -4.58 -11.98 9.39
N ALA A 63 -4.14 -10.73 9.20
CA ALA A 63 -3.86 -10.20 7.87
C ALA A 63 -2.73 -10.97 7.16
N ALA A 64 -1.66 -11.34 7.88
CA ALA A 64 -0.57 -12.14 7.33
C ALA A 64 -1.02 -13.54 6.89
N THR A 65 -1.75 -14.24 7.76
CA THR A 65 -2.21 -15.64 7.54
C THR A 65 -3.25 -15.79 6.44
N ALA A 66 -3.85 -14.69 5.96
CA ALA A 66 -4.67 -14.70 4.75
C ALA A 66 -3.85 -14.97 3.47
N ASN A 67 -2.52 -14.84 3.54
CA ASN A 67 -1.61 -15.04 2.41
C ASN A 67 -0.95 -16.42 2.43
N LYS A 68 -0.39 -16.80 1.27
CA LYS A 68 0.32 -18.05 1.07
C LYS A 68 1.72 -17.77 0.50
N VAL A 69 2.69 -18.60 0.88
CA VAL A 69 4.05 -18.59 0.33
C VAL A 69 4.30 -19.96 -0.30
N LEU A 70 4.59 -19.96 -1.61
CA LEU A 70 4.76 -21.19 -2.41
C LEU A 70 3.68 -22.23 -2.12
N TRP A 71 2.42 -21.80 -2.20
CA TRP A 71 1.22 -22.62 -1.99
C TRP A 71 0.96 -23.06 -0.55
N SER A 72 1.87 -22.79 0.37
CA SER A 72 1.72 -23.10 1.80
C SER A 72 1.07 -21.93 2.55
N PRO A 73 0.04 -22.17 3.37
CA PRO A 73 -0.56 -21.13 4.21
C PRO A 73 0.41 -20.67 5.29
N LEU A 74 0.54 -19.34 5.44
CA LEU A 74 1.27 -18.75 6.55
C LEU A 74 0.58 -19.08 7.88
N GLN A 75 1.38 -19.35 8.90
CA GLN A 75 0.93 -19.62 10.27
C GLN A 75 1.24 -18.42 11.16
N SER A 76 0.41 -18.17 12.18
CA SER A 76 0.64 -17.06 13.12
C SER A 76 1.98 -17.16 13.85
N SER A 77 2.50 -18.38 14.07
CA SER A 77 3.82 -18.62 14.66
C SER A 77 4.99 -18.16 13.78
N GLN A 78 4.75 -17.96 12.49
CA GLN A 78 5.76 -17.49 11.53
C GLN A 78 5.81 -15.96 11.48
N VAL A 79 4.89 -15.26 12.17
CA VAL A 79 4.74 -13.80 12.11
C VAL A 79 5.01 -13.21 13.49
N ALA A 80 6.16 -12.57 13.63
CA ALA A 80 6.53 -11.78 14.80
C ALA A 80 6.08 -10.34 14.62
N VAL A 81 5.50 -9.75 15.66
CA VAL A 81 4.97 -8.38 15.64
C VAL A 81 5.58 -7.60 16.80
N ASN A 82 6.32 -6.56 16.47
CA ASN A 82 6.92 -5.64 17.42
C ASN A 82 6.19 -4.30 17.34
N ILE A 83 5.72 -3.81 18.49
CA ILE A 83 4.92 -2.58 18.58
C ILE A 83 5.80 -1.51 19.23
N GLY A 84 5.88 -0.37 18.55
CA GLY A 84 6.83 0.67 18.85
C GLY A 84 6.27 2.07 18.65
N ARG A 85 7.18 3.05 18.63
CA ARG A 85 6.87 4.46 18.46
C ARG A 85 7.72 5.06 17.34
N TYR A 86 7.11 5.96 16.57
CA TYR A 86 7.80 6.78 15.59
C TYR A 86 7.79 8.24 16.03
N ALA A 87 8.95 8.76 16.45
CA ALA A 87 9.07 10.10 17.05
C ALA A 87 10.22 10.92 16.46
N TYR A 88 10.13 12.23 16.66
CA TYR A 88 11.19 13.15 16.31
C TYR A 88 12.32 13.05 17.34
N ASN A 89 13.54 12.82 16.87
CA ASN A 89 14.76 12.90 17.64
C ASN A 89 15.34 14.32 17.47
N SER A 90 15.32 15.10 18.55
CA SER A 90 15.77 16.49 18.54
C SER A 90 17.29 16.65 18.42
N THR A 91 18.05 15.58 18.66
CA THR A 91 19.52 15.58 18.56
C THR A 91 19.95 15.38 17.12
N THR A 92 19.43 14.33 16.48
CA THR A 92 19.73 14.01 15.07
C THR A 92 18.91 14.83 14.09
N LYS A 93 17.90 15.57 14.58
CA LYS A 93 16.94 16.36 13.80
C LYS A 93 16.15 15.51 12.80
N GLN A 94 15.94 14.23 13.10
CA GLN A 94 15.30 13.27 12.22
C GLN A 94 14.13 12.57 12.91
N PHE A 95 13.21 12.02 12.12
CA PHE A 95 12.20 11.12 12.63
C PHE A 95 12.72 9.69 12.64
N GLU A 96 12.60 9.03 13.77
CA GLU A 96 13.17 7.71 14.00
C GLU A 96 12.10 6.75 14.54
N GLY A 97 12.14 5.52 14.04
CA GLY A 97 11.31 4.43 14.52
C GLY A 97 12.04 3.66 15.62
N ASN A 98 11.33 3.42 16.72
CA ASN A 98 11.78 2.52 17.77
C ASN A 98 10.81 1.32 17.85
N PRO A 99 11.05 0.24 17.07
CA PRO A 99 10.14 -0.89 16.92
C PRO A 99 9.97 -1.77 18.16
N ALA A 100 10.77 -1.61 19.22
CA ALA A 100 10.61 -2.36 20.46
C ALA A 100 11.04 -1.51 21.67
N GLY A 101 10.33 -1.61 22.80
CA GLY A 101 10.71 -0.92 24.04
C GLY A 101 10.16 0.51 24.18
N ALA A 102 9.21 0.93 23.36
CA ALA A 102 8.46 2.15 23.60
C ALA A 102 7.38 1.92 24.69
N THR A 103 7.42 2.71 25.77
CA THR A 103 6.36 2.76 26.78
C THR A 103 5.38 3.89 26.46
N GLY A 104 4.12 3.52 26.17
CA GLY A 104 3.05 4.46 25.85
C GLY A 104 3.17 5.13 24.47
N ASN A 105 2.05 5.68 23.98
CA ASN A 105 1.93 6.40 22.70
C ASN A 105 2.54 5.65 21.50
N TRP A 106 2.19 4.38 21.34
CA TRP A 106 2.58 3.57 20.19
C TRP A 106 2.07 4.17 18.88
N SER A 107 2.89 4.14 17.83
CA SER A 107 2.52 4.69 16.52
C SER A 107 3.18 3.94 15.38
N LEU A 108 3.90 2.86 15.69
CA LEU A 108 4.68 2.08 14.75
C LEU A 108 4.45 0.61 15.03
N VAL A 109 4.30 -0.17 13.97
CA VAL A 109 4.27 -1.64 14.04
C VAL A 109 5.30 -2.17 13.05
N GLN A 110 6.18 -3.03 13.53
CA GLN A 110 7.12 -3.77 12.73
C GLN A 110 6.69 -5.25 12.72
N ALA A 111 6.42 -5.78 11.53
CA ALA A 111 6.15 -7.18 11.33
C ALA A 111 7.40 -7.86 10.77
N THR A 112 7.64 -9.11 11.18
CA THR A 112 8.69 -9.96 10.61
C THR A 112 8.10 -11.34 10.35
N THR A 113 8.13 -11.78 9.10
CA THR A 113 7.66 -13.11 8.71
C THR A 113 8.85 -14.00 8.42
N THR A 114 8.87 -15.21 9.00
CA THR A 114 9.93 -16.21 8.81
C THR A 114 9.34 -17.52 8.33
N VAL A 115 9.69 -17.95 7.12
CA VAL A 115 9.12 -19.12 6.46
C VAL A 115 10.22 -20.07 6.01
N ASN A 116 10.05 -21.36 6.33
CA ASN A 116 10.87 -22.40 5.72
C ASN A 116 10.24 -22.83 4.39
N VAL A 117 11.00 -22.73 3.31
CA VAL A 117 10.55 -23.09 1.94
C VAL A 117 11.29 -24.29 1.37
N SER A 118 12.19 -24.94 2.14
CA SER A 118 13.04 -26.03 1.66
C SER A 118 12.25 -27.19 1.07
N ASN A 119 11.06 -27.49 1.63
CA ASN A 119 10.20 -28.56 1.14
C ASN A 119 9.42 -28.21 -0.13
N ASN A 120 9.41 -26.94 -0.54
CA ASN A 120 8.67 -26.40 -1.67
C ASN A 120 9.57 -26.20 -2.91
N LEU A 121 10.87 -26.49 -2.80
CA LEU A 121 11.87 -26.34 -3.84
C LEU A 121 12.23 -27.71 -4.44
N PRO A 122 11.78 -28.03 -5.68
CA PRO A 122 11.89 -29.37 -6.26
C PRO A 122 13.34 -29.86 -6.44
N PHE A 123 14.26 -29.02 -6.89
CA PHE A 123 15.66 -29.43 -7.11
C PHE A 123 16.38 -29.65 -5.77
N SER A 124 16.20 -28.72 -4.83
CA SER A 124 16.75 -28.79 -3.47
C SER A 124 16.23 -30.02 -2.73
N LYS A 125 14.94 -30.33 -2.84
CA LYS A 125 14.31 -31.54 -2.28
C LYS A 125 14.89 -32.83 -2.86
N MET A 126 15.14 -32.88 -4.17
CA MET A 126 15.72 -34.06 -4.83
C MET A 126 17.14 -34.36 -4.37
N LEU A 127 17.93 -33.31 -4.10
CA LEU A 127 19.31 -33.43 -3.61
C LEU A 127 19.43 -33.54 -2.08
N GLY A 128 18.31 -33.48 -1.35
CA GLY A 128 18.32 -33.46 0.12
C GLY A 128 18.95 -32.20 0.71
N LEU A 129 19.00 -31.11 -0.06
CA LEU A 129 19.56 -29.83 0.36
C LEU A 129 18.49 -29.01 1.08
N SER A 130 18.81 -28.51 2.27
CA SER A 130 17.98 -27.50 2.93
C SER A 130 18.51 -26.12 2.61
N VAL A 131 17.61 -25.23 2.19
CA VAL A 131 17.90 -23.80 2.14
C VAL A 131 17.62 -23.15 3.51
N PRO A 132 18.25 -22.01 3.82
CA PRO A 132 17.89 -21.22 4.99
C PRO A 132 16.43 -20.75 4.92
N SER A 133 15.82 -20.56 6.09
CA SER A 133 14.50 -19.94 6.18
C SER A 133 14.52 -18.53 5.60
N LEU A 134 13.50 -18.20 4.82
CA LEU A 134 13.29 -16.87 4.27
C LEU A 134 12.73 -15.96 5.36
N GLN A 135 13.32 -14.79 5.54
CA GLN A 135 12.84 -13.77 6.46
C GLN A 135 12.60 -12.45 5.73
N THR A 136 11.44 -11.84 5.96
CA THR A 136 11.09 -10.50 5.48
C THR A 136 10.65 -9.65 6.65
N GLN A 137 10.92 -8.35 6.58
CA GLN A 137 10.56 -7.38 7.61
C GLN A 137 9.91 -6.16 6.95
N ALA A 138 8.84 -5.68 7.58
CA ALA A 138 8.15 -4.47 7.17
C ALA A 138 7.82 -3.62 8.39
N THR A 139 7.82 -2.30 8.21
CA THR A 139 7.47 -1.36 9.27
C THR A 139 6.45 -0.37 8.74
N ALA A 140 5.34 -0.22 9.45
CA ALA A 140 4.31 0.75 9.15
C ALA A 140 4.12 1.71 10.33
N VAL A 141 3.74 2.95 10.03
CA VAL A 141 3.57 4.03 11.01
C VAL A 141 2.19 4.66 10.82
N HIS A 142 1.48 4.87 11.94
CA HIS A 142 0.22 5.59 11.98
C HIS A 142 0.43 6.95 12.68
N ARG A 143 0.32 8.02 11.90
CA ARG A 143 0.28 9.41 12.37
C ARG A 143 -0.88 10.12 11.66
N PRO A 144 -1.94 10.49 12.37
CA PRO A 144 -2.95 11.39 11.82
C PRO A 144 -2.28 12.64 11.24
N ARG A 145 -2.65 13.02 10.00
CA ARG A 145 -2.20 14.26 9.36
C ARG A 145 -3.43 15.08 9.05
N ASP A 146 -3.39 16.36 9.41
CA ASP A 146 -4.38 17.32 8.96
C ASP A 146 -4.00 17.76 7.54
N VAL A 147 -4.92 17.60 6.59
CA VAL A 147 -4.73 17.98 5.19
C VAL A 147 -5.71 19.10 4.86
N ALA A 148 -5.19 20.28 4.49
CA ALA A 148 -6.00 21.37 3.96
C ALA A 148 -6.01 21.28 2.44
N LEU A 149 -7.21 21.12 1.86
CA LEU A 149 -7.42 21.18 0.42
C LEU A 149 -7.97 22.57 0.08
N VAL A 150 -7.19 23.37 -0.66
CA VAL A 150 -7.64 24.66 -1.19
C VAL A 150 -7.99 24.44 -2.65
N LEU A 151 -9.24 24.69 -3.00
CA LEU A 151 -9.74 24.59 -4.37
C LEU A 151 -9.93 25.99 -4.94
N ASP A 152 -9.30 26.26 -6.08
CA ASP A 152 -9.53 27.49 -6.84
C ASP A 152 -10.84 27.39 -7.65
N PHE A 153 -11.85 28.16 -7.26
CA PHE A 153 -13.13 28.28 -7.97
C PHE A 153 -13.23 29.53 -8.84
N SER A 154 -12.15 30.32 -9.01
CA SER A 154 -12.15 31.55 -9.82
C SER A 154 -12.43 31.30 -11.31
N GLY A 155 -12.35 30.05 -11.75
CA GLY A 155 -12.51 29.66 -13.15
C GLY A 155 -11.29 29.97 -14.02
N SER A 156 -10.18 30.46 -13.43
CA SER A 156 -8.92 30.77 -14.12
C SER A 156 -8.19 29.50 -14.59
N MET A 157 -8.32 28.40 -13.84
CA MET A 157 -7.80 27.08 -14.22
C MET A 157 -8.82 26.20 -14.97
N ARG A 158 -10.05 26.69 -15.24
CA ARG A 158 -11.11 25.88 -15.91
C ARG A 158 -10.68 25.42 -17.30
N PHE A 159 -9.77 26.15 -17.95
CA PHE A 159 -9.38 25.89 -19.33
C PHE A 159 -8.21 24.90 -19.48
N ALA A 160 -7.44 24.66 -18.41
CA ALA A 160 -6.31 23.73 -18.42
C ALA A 160 -6.74 22.25 -18.41
N THR A 161 -8.02 21.98 -18.19
CA THR A 161 -8.63 20.64 -18.20
C THR A 161 -9.49 20.37 -19.44
N PHE A 162 -9.60 21.30 -20.40
CA PHE A 162 -10.23 21.00 -21.69
C PHE A 162 -9.27 20.19 -22.57
N PRO A 163 -9.62 18.97 -23.01
CA PRO A 163 -8.69 18.11 -23.77
C PRO A 163 -8.49 18.53 -25.23
N SER A 164 -9.10 19.63 -25.69
CA SER A 164 -8.99 20.06 -27.09
C SER A 164 -9.39 21.53 -27.24
N TYR A 165 -8.52 22.33 -27.86
CA TYR A 165 -8.92 23.60 -28.45
C TYR A 165 -9.81 23.28 -29.64
N ALA A 166 -11.11 23.61 -29.54
CA ALA A 166 -11.98 23.60 -30.70
C ALA A 166 -11.51 24.72 -31.64
N GLY A 167 -10.71 24.36 -32.63
CA GLY A 167 -10.62 25.14 -33.86
C GLY A 167 -12.02 25.39 -34.38
N GLU A 168 -12.22 26.58 -34.94
CA GLU A 168 -13.52 27.12 -35.36
C GLU A 168 -14.42 26.06 -36.01
N GLY A 169 -15.51 25.72 -35.33
CA GLY A 169 -16.55 24.85 -35.86
C GLY A 169 -16.66 23.48 -35.18
N ASN A 170 -17.66 23.39 -34.29
CA ASN A 170 -18.54 22.23 -34.10
C ASN A 170 -18.12 21.09 -33.10
N GLN A 171 -18.89 21.05 -32.00
CA GLN A 171 -19.45 19.87 -31.29
C GLN A 171 -18.69 19.12 -30.18
N PHE A 172 -17.89 19.78 -29.35
CA PHE A 172 -17.60 19.21 -28.02
C PHE A 172 -17.93 20.13 -26.84
N CYS A 173 -18.29 21.39 -27.10
CA CYS A 173 -18.70 22.35 -26.07
C CYS A 173 -20.15 22.16 -25.55
N ALA A 174 -20.88 21.14 -26.03
CA ALA A 174 -22.29 20.94 -25.68
C ALA A 174 -22.52 19.86 -24.60
N LEU A 175 -21.48 19.17 -24.14
CA LEU A 175 -21.61 18.13 -23.12
C LEU A 175 -20.81 18.53 -21.87
N PRO A 176 -21.44 19.22 -20.89
CA PRO A 176 -20.84 19.34 -19.57
C PRO A 176 -20.63 17.92 -19.01
N ASN A 177 -19.43 17.61 -18.49
CA ASN A 177 -19.06 16.36 -17.81
C ASN A 177 -18.48 15.18 -18.63
N VAL A 178 -17.76 15.42 -19.73
CA VAL A 178 -16.92 14.35 -20.31
C VAL A 178 -15.58 14.33 -19.57
N VAL A 179 -15.40 13.37 -18.66
CA VAL A 179 -14.13 13.14 -17.94
C VAL A 179 -13.04 12.61 -18.89
N ASN A 180 -11.77 12.99 -18.67
CA ASN A 180 -10.60 12.53 -19.46
C ASN A 180 -10.21 11.06 -19.19
N ASN A 181 -11.11 10.26 -18.63
CA ASN A 181 -10.86 8.86 -18.34
C ASN A 181 -11.96 8.02 -19.01
N TYR A 182 -11.60 7.34 -20.09
CA TYR A 182 -12.47 6.35 -20.73
C TYR A 182 -12.58 5.06 -19.90
N ASP A 183 -11.79 4.92 -18.83
CA ASP A 183 -11.91 3.80 -17.89
C ASP A 183 -13.20 3.93 -17.07
N THR A 184 -14.05 2.91 -17.19
CA THR A 184 -15.33 2.80 -16.49
C THR A 184 -15.15 2.34 -15.04
N ASN A 185 -13.95 1.89 -14.65
CA ASN A 185 -13.62 1.49 -13.28
C ASN A 185 -13.11 2.68 -12.45
N VAL A 186 -13.99 3.66 -12.22
CA VAL A 186 -13.72 4.75 -11.27
C VAL A 186 -14.26 4.40 -9.88
N PRO A 187 -13.65 4.92 -8.78
CA PRO A 187 -14.21 4.76 -7.44
C PRO A 187 -15.65 5.29 -7.37
N SER A 188 -16.61 4.39 -7.18
CA SER A 188 -18.05 4.69 -7.15
C SER A 188 -18.58 4.97 -5.74
N TYR A 189 -17.69 5.23 -4.79
CA TYR A 189 -18.05 5.53 -3.40
C TYR A 189 -17.99 7.05 -3.16
N GLY A 190 -18.95 7.57 -2.38
CA GLY A 190 -19.00 8.98 -1.98
C GLY A 190 -19.55 9.91 -3.06
N HIS A 191 -19.11 11.17 -3.05
CA HIS A 191 -19.58 12.29 -3.89
C HIS A 191 -19.58 12.01 -5.41
N TYR A 192 -18.87 10.98 -5.86
CA TYR A 192 -18.75 10.56 -7.26
C TYR A 192 -19.83 9.55 -7.70
N SER A 193 -20.69 9.07 -6.79
CA SER A 193 -21.65 7.99 -7.07
C SER A 193 -23.03 8.45 -7.54
N ALA A 194 -23.29 9.76 -7.58
CA ALA A 194 -24.62 10.30 -7.90
C ALA A 194 -24.57 11.22 -9.14
N PHE A 195 -25.45 10.96 -10.10
CA PHE A 195 -25.72 11.87 -11.22
C PHE A 195 -26.12 13.24 -10.65
N GLY A 196 -25.34 14.29 -10.96
CA GLY A 196 -25.52 15.65 -10.42
C GLY A 196 -24.73 15.97 -9.16
N SER A 197 -23.94 15.03 -8.62
CA SER A 197 -23.12 15.23 -7.41
C SER A 197 -21.65 15.60 -7.70
N GLY A 198 -21.29 15.73 -8.99
CA GLY A 198 -19.95 16.13 -9.44
C GLY A 198 -19.67 17.64 -9.39
N SER A 199 -20.67 18.45 -9.05
CA SER A 199 -20.46 19.87 -8.77
C SER A 199 -20.41 20.07 -7.26
N MET A 200 -19.21 20.36 -6.76
CA MET A 200 -19.09 21.13 -5.52
C MET A 200 -19.74 22.50 -5.77
N TYR A 201 -21.05 22.59 -5.62
CA TYR A 201 -21.75 23.86 -5.60
C TYR A 201 -21.42 24.52 -4.28
N ALA A 202 -20.77 25.69 -4.34
CA ALA A 202 -20.68 26.56 -3.19
C ALA A 202 -22.10 26.88 -2.71
N THR A 203 -22.45 26.41 -1.51
CA THR A 203 -23.80 26.60 -0.94
C THR A 203 -24.05 28.04 -0.47
N SER A 204 -23.02 28.89 -0.51
CA SER A 204 -23.13 30.33 -0.29
C SER A 204 -21.98 31.07 -0.98
N TYR A 205 -22.30 31.97 -1.91
CA TYR A 205 -21.38 32.98 -2.40
C TYR A 205 -21.96 34.35 -2.06
N THR A 206 -21.38 35.04 -1.09
CA THR A 206 -21.56 36.49 -0.94
C THR A 206 -20.42 37.14 -1.71
N SER A 207 -20.71 37.71 -2.88
CA SER A 207 -19.73 38.50 -3.64
C SER A 207 -19.19 39.62 -2.74
N PRO A 208 -17.87 39.72 -2.50
CA PRO A 208 -17.31 40.89 -1.82
C PRO A 208 -17.27 42.14 -2.72
N PHE A 209 -17.69 42.03 -3.99
CA PHE A 209 -17.70 43.14 -4.93
C PHE A 209 -19.12 43.56 -5.29
N LEU A 210 -19.35 44.88 -5.23
CA LEU A 210 -20.58 45.54 -5.66
C LEU A 210 -20.93 45.13 -7.10
N PRO A 211 -22.23 44.99 -7.44
CA PRO A 211 -22.63 44.64 -8.80
C PRO A 211 -22.07 45.66 -9.80
N PRO A 212 -21.54 45.21 -10.95
CA PRO A 212 -21.07 46.12 -11.98
C PRO A 212 -22.24 47.00 -12.43
N ASN A 213 -22.04 48.31 -12.40
CA ASN A 213 -23.00 49.28 -12.90
C ASN A 213 -23.07 49.15 -14.42
N VAL A 214 -24.13 48.52 -14.91
CA VAL A 214 -24.45 48.48 -16.34
C VAL A 214 -25.63 49.44 -16.54
N THR A 215 -25.30 50.68 -16.90
CA THR A 215 -26.17 51.58 -17.68
C THR A 215 -25.74 51.55 -19.13
#